data_AF-A0A9D6J4U6-F1
#
_entry.id   AF-A0A9D6J4U6-F1
#
_cell.length_a   1.000
_cell.length_b   1.000
_cell.length_c   1.000
_cell.angle_alpha   90.00
_cell.angle_beta   90.00
_cell.angle_gamma   90.00
#
_symmetry.space_group_name_H-M   'P 1'
#
loop_
_entity.id
_entity.type
_entity.pdbx_description
1 polymer ?
#
loop_
_entity_poly.entity_id
_entity_poly.type
_entity_poly.pdbx_seq_one_letter_code
_entity_poly.pdbx_strand_id
1 'polypeptide(L)' 'MMFHITEECVTCGTCLSSCPINAIKEGEPFVISDRCNDCGTCAEVCPVEAIVKV' A
#
# COMPACT_ATOMS: atom_id res chain seq x y z
N MET A 1 -13.94 2.38 -1.36
CA MET A 1 -12.87 2.86 -2.25
C MET A 1 -11.70 1.91 -2.06
N MET A 2 -10.58 2.04 -2.75
CA MET A 2 -9.38 1.33 -2.33
C MET A 2 -8.15 2.20 -2.48
N PHE A 3 -7.04 1.74 -1.91
CA PHE A 3 -5.73 2.31 -2.20
C PHE A 3 -5.05 1.49 -3.30
N HIS A 4 -4.32 2.16 -4.18
CA HIS A 4 -3.54 1.57 -5.26
C HIS A 4 -2.08 2.01 -5.16
N ILE A 5 -1.15 1.07 -5.33
CA ILE A 5 0.29 1.32 -5.30
C ILE A 5 0.76 1.59 -6.73
N THR A 6 1.40 2.74 -6.95
CA THR A 6 1.89 3.17 -8.26
C THR A 6 3.25 2.55 -8.60
N GLU A 7 3.69 2.75 -9.84
CA GLU A 7 5.02 2.39 -10.32
C GLU A 7 6.17 3.15 -9.64
N GLU A 8 5.87 4.18 -8.83
CA GLU A 8 6.86 4.91 -8.02
C GLU A 8 7.29 4.13 -6.77
N CYS A 9 6.68 2.98 -6.51
CA CYS A 9 7.02 2.13 -5.37
C CYS A 9 8.46 1.59 -5.48
N VAL A 10 9.27 1.91 -4.48
CA VAL A 10 10.67 1.44 -4.35
C VAL A 10 10.81 0.15 -3.52
N THR A 11 9.73 -0.63 -3.40
CA THR A 11 9.68 -1.93 -2.69
C THR A 11 10.31 -1.93 -1.28
N CYS A 12 10.22 -0.80 -0.55
CA CYS A 12 10.85 -0.62 0.77
C CYS A 12 10.24 -1.47 1.92
N GLY A 13 9.05 -2.03 1.73
CA GLY A 13 8.37 -2.91 2.69
C GLY A 13 7.60 -2.21 3.83
N THR A 14 7.73 -0.89 4.00
CA THR A 14 7.09 -0.17 5.15
C THR A 14 5.58 -0.35 5.20
N CYS A 15 4.91 -0.30 4.05
CA CYS A 15 3.46 -0.46 3.97
C CYS A 15 2.98 -1.87 4.35
N LEU A 16 3.77 -2.93 4.07
CA LEU A 16 3.43 -4.30 4.45
C LEU A 16 3.28 -4.43 5.98
N SER A 17 4.24 -3.88 6.73
CA SER A 17 4.22 -3.95 8.19
C SER A 17 3.18 -3.01 8.82
N SER A 18 2.78 -1.94 8.14
CA SER A 18 1.81 -0.97 8.68
C SER A 18 0.36 -1.36 8.44
N CYS A 19 0.08 -2.28 7.50
CA CYS A 19 -1.28 -2.65 7.15
C CYS A 19 -1.93 -3.49 8.27
N PRO A 20 -2.93 -2.96 9.02
CA PRO A 20 -3.47 -3.64 10.20
C PRO A 20 -4.20 -4.95 9.87
N ILE A 21 -4.62 -5.10 8.62
CA ILE A 21 -5.37 -6.25 8.11
C ILE A 21 -4.57 -7.10 7.11
N ASN A 22 -3.28 -6.80 6.93
CA ASN A 22 -2.40 -7.51 5.99
C ASN A 22 -2.99 -7.61 4.58
N ALA A 23 -3.56 -6.51 4.08
CA ALA A 23 -4.17 -6.45 2.74
C ALA A 23 -3.14 -6.25 1.62
N ILE A 24 -1.86 -6.03 1.93
CA ILE A 24 -0.78 -5.79 0.96
C ILE A 24 -0.03 -7.09 0.70
N LYS A 25 0.23 -7.39 -0.58
CA LYS A 25 0.99 -8.54 -1.06
C LYS A 25 2.29 -8.08 -1.72
N GLU A 26 3.31 -8.92 -1.63
CA GLU A 26 4.58 -8.73 -2.33
C GLU A 26 4.38 -8.82 -3.86
N GLY A 27 5.13 -8.01 -4.60
CA GLY A 27 5.05 -7.81 -6.05
C GLY A 27 6.00 -6.69 -6.49
N GLU A 28 6.14 -6.46 -7.79
CA GLU A 28 6.92 -5.35 -8.37
C GLU A 28 6.01 -4.48 -9.26
N PRO A 29 5.35 -3.44 -8.70
CA PRO A 29 5.33 -3.01 -7.30
C PRO A 29 4.42 -3.87 -6.40
N PHE A 30 4.43 -3.61 -5.08
CA PHE A 30 3.51 -4.27 -4.16
C PHE A 30 2.04 -4.06 -4.56
N VAL A 31 1.17 -4.98 -4.17
CA VAL A 31 -0.24 -4.99 -4.58
C VAL A 31 -1.17 -4.94 -3.38
N ILE A 32 -2.09 -3.99 -3.38
CA ILE A 32 -3.19 -3.93 -2.41
C ILE A 32 -4.32 -4.84 -2.90
N SER A 33 -4.72 -5.78 -2.05
CA SER A 33 -5.82 -6.70 -2.33
C SER A 33 -7.19 -6.07 -2.05
N ASP A 34 -8.23 -6.74 -2.54
CA ASP A 34 -9.65 -6.48 -2.29
C ASP A 34 -10.05 -6.51 -0.80
N ARG A 35 -9.17 -6.99 0.08
CA ARG A 35 -9.35 -6.93 1.53
C ARG A 35 -9.18 -5.52 2.10
N CYS A 36 -8.65 -4.57 1.34
CA CYS A 36 -8.44 -3.20 1.79
C CYS A 36 -9.72 -2.59 2.39
N ASN A 37 -9.61 -2.00 3.58
CA ASN A 37 -10.72 -1.36 4.29
C ASN A 37 -10.62 0.18 4.30
N ASP A 38 -9.83 0.77 3.40
CA ASP A 38 -9.63 2.22 3.27
C ASP A 38 -9.09 2.93 4.53
N CYS A 39 -8.35 2.25 5.41
CA CYS A 39 -7.83 2.88 6.64
C CYS A 39 -6.79 3.99 6.41
N GLY A 40 -6.09 4.01 5.27
CA GLY A 40 -5.12 5.07 4.90
C GLY A 40 -3.71 4.93 5.48
N THR A 41 -3.49 4.04 6.46
CA THR A 41 -2.19 3.89 7.14
C THR A 41 -1.03 3.59 6.19
N CYS A 42 -1.26 2.82 5.13
CA CYS A 42 -0.22 2.52 4.15
C CYS A 42 0.26 3.77 3.39
N ALA A 43 -0.66 4.67 3.04
CA ALA A 43 -0.34 5.90 2.33
C ALA A 43 0.44 6.88 3.23
N GLU A 44 0.05 7.00 4.50
CA GLU A 44 0.73 7.87 5.47
C GLU A 44 2.19 7.48 5.74
N VAL A 45 2.51 6.19 5.72
CA VAL A 45 3.87 5.70 5.98
C VAL A 45 4.73 5.55 4.74
N CYS A 46 4.19 5.80 3.54
CA CYS A 46 4.94 5.60 2.30
C CYS A 46 5.98 6.72 2.14
N PRO A 47 7.30 6.43 2.17
CA PRO A 47 8.34 7.46 2.14
C PRO A 47 8.46 8.18 0.78
N VAL A 48 7.88 7.59 -0.26
CA VAL A 48 7.89 8.10 -1.64
C VAL A 48 6.48 8.44 -2.13
N GLU A 49 5.49 8.45 -1.23
CA GLU A 49 4.09 8.82 -1.52
C GLU A 49 3.45 8.03 -2.70
N ALA A 50 3.95 6.82 -2.99
CA ALA A 50 3.53 5.99 -4.13
C ALA A 50 2.17 5.28 -3.94
N ILE A 51 1.34 5.69 -2.97
CA ILE A 51 0.06 5.04 -2.67
C ILE A 51 -1.07 6.05 -2.78
N VAL A 52 -1.93 5.86 -3.77
CA VAL A 52 -3.01 6.79 -4.13
C VAL A 52 -4.38 6.16 -3.88
N LYS A 53 -5.39 7.00 -3.60
CA LYS A 53 -6.78 6.56 -3.42
C LYS A 53 -7.50 6.49 -4.77
N VAL A 54 -8.19 5.38 -5.02
CA VAL A 54 -8.98 5.10 -6.24
C VAL A 54 -10.42 4.69 -5.95
#